data_AF-A0A964BNM9-F1
#
_entry.id   AF-A0A964BNM9-F1
#
_cell.length_a   1.000
_cell.length_b   1.000
_cell.length_c   1.000
_cell.angle_alpha   90.00
_cell.angle_beta   90.00
_cell.angle_gamma   90.00
#
_symmetry.space_group_name_H-M   'P 1'
#
loop_
_entity.id
_entity.type
_entity.pdbx_description
1 polymer ?
#
loop_
_entity_poly.entity_id
_entity_poly.type
_entity_poly.pdbx_seq_one_letter_code
_entity_poly.pdbx_strand_id
1 'polypeptide(L)'
;MIEFLYFASQIQCGAGGDFLNIQIDIYQNQEIIETVSVNEKVLLPVDSINEVTFKYSVINNTTSCSLYAPSQLVLAPNDTVPDVAGVYEQQSIQDMLDGLNDYEELFLVELGTNDESSAAFDLQDVVGIVNNNPNLALFAD
;
A
#
# COMPACT_ATOMS: atom_id res chain seq x y z
N MET A 1 -4.91 4.98 17.70
CA MET A 1 -4.93 3.63 17.09
C MET A 1 -5.59 3.73 15.74
N ILE A 2 -4.98 3.08 14.74
CA ILE A 2 -5.50 3.03 13.37
C ILE A 2 -5.64 1.57 12.95
N GLU A 3 -6.55 1.29 12.01
CA GLU A 3 -6.62 0.01 11.33
C GLU A 3 -5.93 0.13 9.97
N PHE A 4 -5.08 -0.82 9.63
CA PHE A 4 -4.49 -0.95 8.31
C PHE A 4 -4.99 -2.22 7.64
N LEU A 5 -5.61 -2.08 6.47
CA LEU A 5 -5.97 -3.19 5.59
C LEU A 5 -5.00 -3.17 4.40
N TYR A 6 -4.24 -4.25 4.22
CA TYR A 6 -3.49 -4.46 2.99
C TYR A 6 -4.45 -4.96 1.92
N PHE A 7 -4.98 -4.07 1.09
CA PHE A 7 -6.10 -4.36 0.21
C PHE A 7 -5.71 -5.18 -1.03
N ALA A 8 -4.68 -4.75 -1.76
CA ALA A 8 -4.26 -5.39 -3.00
C ALA A 8 -2.78 -5.15 -3.27
N SER A 9 -2.18 -6.00 -4.11
CA SER A 9 -0.85 -5.77 -4.67
C SER A 9 -0.79 -6.33 -6.07
N GLN A 10 -0.12 -5.61 -6.96
CA GLN A 10 0.03 -6.01 -8.35
C GLN A 10 1.38 -5.53 -8.90
N ILE A 11 2.44 -6.26 -8.57
CA ILE A 11 3.77 -6.04 -9.15
C ILE A 11 4.25 -7.29 -9.90
N GLN A 12 4.89 -7.08 -11.05
CA GLN A 12 5.47 -8.14 -11.89
C GLN A 12 6.95 -7.88 -12.17
N CYS A 13 7.71 -8.94 -12.42
CA CYS A 13 9.13 -8.81 -12.74
C CYS A 13 9.39 -8.76 -14.24
N GLY A 14 9.45 -7.54 -14.75
CA GLY A 14 9.65 -7.30 -16.17
C GLY A 14 8.42 -7.68 -17.00
N ALA A 15 8.51 -7.43 -18.31
CA ALA A 15 7.41 -7.69 -19.22
C ALA A 15 7.10 -9.20 -19.31
N GLY A 16 5.92 -9.62 -18.84
CA GLY A 16 5.47 -11.01 -18.89
C GLY A 16 6.08 -11.93 -17.82
N GLY A 17 6.67 -11.36 -16.77
CA GLY A 17 7.09 -12.11 -15.59
C GLY A 17 5.92 -12.52 -14.71
N ASP A 18 6.19 -13.37 -13.72
CA ASP A 18 5.19 -13.73 -12.71
C ASP A 18 4.87 -12.54 -11.81
N PHE A 19 3.62 -12.46 -11.36
CA PHE A 19 3.23 -11.55 -10.28
C PHE A 19 3.91 -11.96 -8.98
N LEU A 20 4.41 -10.97 -8.25
CA LEU A 20 5.06 -11.18 -6.98
C LEU A 20 4.06 -11.13 -5.84
N ASN A 21 4.24 -12.03 -4.88
CA ASN A 21 3.54 -11.94 -3.60
C ASN A 21 4.34 -11.04 -2.67
N ILE A 22 3.82 -9.86 -2.37
CA ILE A 22 4.48 -8.90 -1.48
C ILE A 22 3.98 -9.08 -0.04
N GLN A 23 4.91 -9.20 0.89
CA GLN A 23 4.70 -9.11 2.34
C GLN A 23 5.12 -7.73 2.83
N ILE A 24 4.38 -7.19 3.79
CA ILE A 24 4.67 -5.90 4.41
C ILE A 24 5.02 -6.13 5.88
N ASP A 25 6.23 -5.74 6.27
CA ASP A 25 6.63 -5.61 7.67
C ASP A 25 6.45 -4.16 8.11
N ILE A 26 5.65 -3.95 9.16
CA ILE A 26 5.30 -2.65 9.70
C ILE A 26 6.14 -2.42 10.97
N TYR A 27 6.88 -1.31 11.00
CA TYR A 27 7.79 -0.97 12.07
C TYR A 27 7.33 0.27 12.84
N GLN A 28 7.53 0.25 14.16
CA GLN A 28 7.49 1.44 15.01
C GLN A 28 8.81 1.51 15.78
N ASN A 29 9.52 2.64 15.73
CA ASN A 29 10.82 2.80 16.42
C ASN A 29 11.87 1.71 16.12
N GLN A 30 11.91 1.21 14.88
CA GLN A 30 12.80 0.12 14.40
C GLN A 30 12.42 -1.29 14.86
N GLU A 31 11.37 -1.47 15.65
CA GLU A 31 10.82 -2.79 16.00
C GLU A 31 9.66 -3.14 15.07
N ILE A 32 9.60 -4.40 14.64
CA ILE A 32 8.44 -4.92 13.88
C ILE A 32 7.27 -5.01 14.87
N ILE A 33 6.17 -4.33 14.54
CA ILE A 33 4.93 -4.41 15.31
C ILE A 33 3.93 -5.36 14.66
N GLU A 34 3.93 -5.46 13.33
CA GLU A 34 3.04 -6.35 12.57
C GLU A 34 3.70 -6.78 11.26
N THR A 35 3.30 -7.93 10.77
CA THR A 35 3.63 -8.41 9.41
C THR A 35 2.34 -8.81 8.73
N VAL A 36 2.06 -8.24 7.56
CA VAL A 36 0.78 -8.42 6.86
C VAL A 36 0.93 -8.90 5.42
N SER A 37 -0.02 -9.74 5.01
CA SER A 37 -0.24 -10.25 3.66
C SER A 37 -1.48 -9.62 3.03
N VAL A 38 -1.63 -9.74 1.70
CA VAL A 38 -2.79 -9.18 0.99
C VAL A 38 -4.10 -9.71 1.59
N ASN A 39 -5.08 -8.82 1.73
CA ASN A 39 -6.37 -8.96 2.42
C ASN A 39 -6.31 -9.10 3.95
N GLU A 40 -5.13 -9.00 4.56
CA GLU A 40 -5.03 -8.97 6.02
C GLU A 40 -5.29 -7.56 6.56
N LYS A 41 -5.92 -7.54 7.73
CA LYS A 41 -6.31 -6.33 8.45
C LYS A 41 -5.72 -6.39 9.85
N VAL A 42 -5.03 -5.34 10.25
CA VAL A 42 -4.37 -5.24 11.55
C VAL A 42 -4.70 -3.94 12.25
N LEU A 43 -4.68 -3.97 13.59
CA LEU A 43 -4.84 -2.79 14.42
C LEU A 43 -3.45 -2.32 14.87
N LEU A 44 -3.06 -1.12 14.47
CA LEU A 44 -1.75 -0.56 14.80
C LEU A 44 -1.86 0.37 16.02
N PRO A 45 -0.96 0.23 17.02
CA PRO A 45 -0.95 1.03 18.23
C PRO A 45 -0.33 2.43 18.02
N VAL A 46 -0.72 3.11 16.94
CA VAL A 46 -0.29 4.47 16.56
C VAL A 46 -1.49 5.36 16.27
N ASP A 47 -1.31 6.68 16.28
CA ASP A 47 -2.39 7.63 15.97
C ASP A 47 -2.37 8.10 14.52
N SER A 48 -1.27 7.88 13.79
CA SER A 48 -1.15 8.17 12.37
C SER A 48 -0.29 7.14 11.65
N ILE A 49 -0.60 6.89 10.38
CA ILE A 49 0.20 6.05 9.49
C ILE A 49 1.64 6.58 9.31
N ASN A 50 1.85 7.89 9.53
CA ASN A 50 3.16 8.53 9.45
C ASN A 50 4.09 8.18 10.64
N GLU A 51 3.57 7.55 11.69
CA GLU A 51 4.37 7.11 12.85
C GLU A 51 5.01 5.74 12.65
N VAL A 52 4.66 5.04 11.57
CA VAL A 52 5.21 3.72 11.24
C VAL A 52 6.07 3.77 9.97
N THR A 53 6.87 2.73 9.79
CA THR A 53 7.64 2.52 8.56
C THR A 53 7.27 1.19 7.96
N PHE A 54 6.96 1.19 6.67
CA PHE A 54 6.66 -0.01 5.90
C PHE A 54 7.91 -0.52 5.19
N LYS A 55 8.19 -1.82 5.32
CA LYS A 55 9.18 -2.51 4.50
C LYS A 55 8.51 -3.61 3.71
N TYR A 56 8.92 -3.75 2.47
CA TYR A 56 8.31 -4.65 1.50
C TYR A 56 9.28 -5.77 1.18
N SER A 57 8.79 -7.00 1.15
CA SER A 57 9.58 -8.17 0.77
C SER A 57 8.79 -9.10 -0.15
N VAL A 58 9.49 -9.80 -1.03
CA VAL A 58 8.89 -10.76 -1.95
C VAL A 58 8.85 -12.14 -1.30
N ILE A 59 7.66 -12.68 -1.08
CA ILE A 59 7.47 -14.06 -0.63
C ILE A 59 7.76 -15.00 -1.81
N ASN A 60 8.56 -16.04 -1.58
CA ASN A 60 8.90 -17.07 -2.58
C ASN A 60 9.51 -16.48 -3.87
N ASN A 61 10.50 -15.59 -3.73
CA ASN A 61 11.19 -14.94 -4.85
C ASN A 61 12.03 -15.93 -5.69
N THR A 62 11.38 -16.68 -6.56
CA THR A 62 12.03 -17.64 -7.47
C THR A 62 12.76 -16.95 -8.63
N THR A 63 12.36 -15.72 -8.96
CA THR A 63 12.82 -14.98 -10.15
C THR A 63 13.96 -13.98 -9.85
N SER A 64 14.39 -13.85 -8.59
CA SER A 64 15.42 -12.91 -8.13
C SER A 64 15.12 -11.46 -8.53
N CYS A 65 13.89 -11.03 -8.27
CA CYS A 65 13.46 -9.67 -8.52
C CYS A 65 13.86 -8.75 -7.36
N SER A 66 14.32 -7.55 -7.68
CA SER A 66 14.60 -6.52 -6.68
C SER A 66 13.48 -5.49 -6.69
N LEU A 67 12.87 -5.29 -5.52
CA LEU A 67 12.01 -4.12 -5.29
C LEU A 67 12.93 -2.89 -5.23
N TYR A 68 12.54 -1.81 -5.92
CA TYR A 68 13.29 -0.57 -5.94
C TYR A 68 12.67 0.47 -5.00
N ALA A 69 13.41 1.57 -4.75
CA ALA A 69 13.09 2.63 -3.80
C ALA A 69 11.59 2.98 -3.77
N PRO A 70 10.86 2.60 -2.70
CA PRO A 70 9.42 2.71 -2.70
C PRO A 70 8.98 4.17 -2.71
N SER A 71 8.07 4.53 -3.60
CA SER A 71 7.37 5.82 -3.53
C SER A 71 6.02 5.57 -2.87
N GLN A 72 5.65 6.39 -1.89
CA GLN A 72 4.41 6.23 -1.11
C GLN A 72 3.56 7.48 -1.23
N LEU A 73 2.25 7.30 -1.29
CA LEU A 73 1.27 8.36 -1.33
C LEU A 73 0.07 7.99 -0.46
N VAL A 74 -0.44 8.95 0.30
CA VAL A 74 -1.68 8.81 1.07
C VAL A 74 -2.68 9.82 0.54
N LEU A 75 -3.89 9.37 0.25
CA LEU A 75 -4.97 10.19 -0.27
C LEU A 75 -6.22 10.03 0.58
N ALA A 76 -6.76 11.14 1.08
CA ALA A 76 -8.07 11.19 1.70
C ALA A 76 -9.18 11.14 0.63
N PRO A 77 -10.44 10.83 0.98
CA PRO A 77 -11.51 10.58 -0.01
C PRO A 77 -11.80 11.76 -0.94
N ASN A 78 -11.51 12.98 -0.50
CA ASN A 78 -11.74 14.21 -1.28
C ASN A 78 -10.46 14.77 -1.92
N ASP A 79 -9.33 14.07 -1.78
CA ASP A 79 -8.08 14.51 -2.39
C ASP A 79 -8.11 14.31 -3.90
N THR A 80 -7.38 15.17 -4.62
CA THR A 80 -7.24 15.04 -6.07
C THR A 80 -6.25 13.94 -6.39
N VAL A 81 -6.63 12.99 -7.24
CA VAL A 81 -5.71 11.99 -7.79
C VAL A 81 -4.59 12.72 -8.54
N PRO A 82 -3.30 12.48 -8.21
CA PRO A 82 -2.21 13.16 -8.88
C PRO A 82 -2.17 12.89 -10.38
N ASP A 83 -1.98 13.96 -11.16
CA ASP A 83 -1.74 13.86 -12.60
C ASP A 83 -0.26 13.53 -12.85
N VAL A 84 0.07 12.24 -12.80
CA VAL A 84 1.42 11.73 -13.05
C VAL A 84 1.40 10.95 -14.37
N ALA A 85 2.35 11.25 -15.27
CA ALA A 85 2.33 10.75 -16.64
C ALA A 85 2.40 9.21 -16.76
N GLY A 86 3.06 8.54 -15.81
CA GLY A 86 3.16 7.09 -15.74
C GLY A 86 1.91 6.41 -15.17
N VAL A 87 1.13 7.12 -14.35
CA VAL A 87 -0.06 6.57 -13.69
C VAL A 87 -1.18 6.49 -14.74
N TYR A 88 -1.23 5.38 -15.47
CA TYR A 88 -2.25 5.16 -16.51
C TYR A 88 -3.62 4.81 -15.95
N GLU A 89 -3.68 4.38 -14.70
CA GLU A 89 -4.93 3.93 -14.04
C GLU A 89 -5.47 4.98 -13.04
N GLN A 90 -5.39 6.28 -13.35
CA GLN A 90 -5.94 7.32 -12.45
C GLN A 90 -7.44 7.11 -12.14
N GLN A 91 -8.18 6.49 -13.05
CA GLN A 91 -9.59 6.14 -12.83
C GLN A 91 -9.75 5.06 -11.75
N SER A 92 -8.88 4.05 -11.67
CA SER A 92 -8.98 3.03 -10.62
C SER A 92 -8.70 3.63 -9.24
N ILE A 93 -7.73 4.55 -9.17
CA ILE A 93 -7.45 5.29 -7.93
C ILE A 93 -8.67 6.12 -7.53
N GLN A 94 -9.30 6.84 -8.46
CA GLN A 94 -10.52 7.60 -8.17
C GLN A 94 -11.66 6.69 -7.71
N ASP A 95 -11.88 5.56 -8.37
CA ASP A 95 -12.93 4.61 -7.99
C ASP A 95 -12.68 4.04 -6.58
N MET A 96 -11.41 3.83 -6.19
CA MET A 96 -11.04 3.42 -4.84
C MET A 96 -11.29 4.52 -3.82
N LEU A 97 -10.94 5.78 -4.12
CA LEU A 97 -11.22 6.94 -3.26
C LEU A 97 -12.72 7.14 -3.04
N ASP A 98 -13.53 7.04 -4.10
CA ASP A 98 -14.98 7.16 -4.06
C ASP A 98 -15.64 6.08 -3.17
N GLY A 99 -14.94 4.95 -2.97
CA GLY A 99 -15.37 3.85 -2.10
C GLY A 99 -15.03 4.02 -0.62
N LEU A 100 -14.18 4.98 -0.26
CA LEU A 100 -13.75 5.22 1.11
C LEU A 100 -14.81 5.99 1.92
N ASN A 101 -14.84 5.75 3.22
CA ASN A 101 -15.59 6.61 4.15
C ASN A 101 -14.74 7.78 4.69
N ASP A 102 -15.37 8.72 5.41
CA ASP A 102 -14.73 9.96 5.91
C ASP A 102 -13.53 9.75 6.85
N TYR A 103 -13.34 8.54 7.40
CA TYR A 103 -12.22 8.20 8.27
C TYR A 103 -11.15 7.35 7.59
N GLU A 104 -11.38 6.96 6.34
CA GLU A 104 -10.49 6.12 5.56
C GLU A 104 -9.61 6.93 4.63
N GLU A 105 -8.37 6.48 4.46
CA GLU A 105 -7.40 7.02 3.52
C GLU A 105 -6.84 5.89 2.66
N LEU A 106 -6.60 6.19 1.38
CA LEU A 106 -5.96 5.27 0.45
C LEU A 106 -4.45 5.38 0.62
N PHE A 107 -3.79 4.27 0.90
CA PHE A 107 -2.33 4.16 0.98
C PHE A 107 -1.81 3.47 -0.27
N LEU A 108 -1.05 4.19 -1.08
CA LEU A 108 -0.56 3.79 -2.40
C LEU A 108 0.95 3.68 -2.38
N VAL A 109 1.49 2.64 -3.01
CA VAL A 109 2.92 2.41 -3.08
C VAL A 109 3.32 1.93 -4.46
N GLU A 110 4.39 2.52 -4.98
CA GLU A 110 5.17 2.05 -6.11
C GLU A 110 6.44 1.36 -5.61
N LEU A 111 6.74 0.16 -6.11
CA LEU A 111 7.87 -0.70 -5.74
C LEU A 111 8.76 -1.06 -6.94
N GLY A 112 8.35 -0.78 -8.17
CA GLY A 112 9.06 -1.15 -9.40
C GLY A 112 10.07 -0.12 -9.88
N THR A 113 9.70 1.17 -9.87
CA THR A 113 10.53 2.26 -10.41
C THR A 113 10.27 3.59 -9.72
N ASN A 114 11.20 4.53 -9.82
CA ASN A 114 10.99 5.93 -9.43
C ASN A 114 10.90 6.88 -10.64
N ASP A 115 10.93 6.31 -11.86
CA ASP A 115 10.72 7.06 -13.09
C ASP A 115 9.22 7.22 -13.33
N GLU A 116 8.67 8.37 -12.92
CA GLU A 116 7.27 8.78 -13.11
C GLU A 116 6.83 8.84 -14.59
N SER A 117 7.75 8.73 -15.55
CA SER A 117 7.44 8.64 -16.98
C SER A 117 7.38 7.20 -17.51
N SER A 118 7.79 6.23 -16.67
CA SER A 118 7.76 4.82 -17.00
C SER A 118 6.33 4.28 -17.02
N ALA A 119 6.06 3.36 -17.92
CA ALA A 119 4.79 2.66 -17.94
C ALA A 119 4.58 1.64 -16.81
N ALA A 120 5.65 1.37 -16.07
CA ALA A 120 5.60 0.55 -14.87
C ALA A 120 5.36 1.38 -13.59
N PHE A 121 5.28 2.71 -13.69
CA PHE A 121 5.01 3.58 -12.54
C PHE A 121 3.51 3.87 -12.47
N ASP A 122 2.77 3.23 -11.57
CA ASP A 122 1.32 3.46 -11.44
C ASP A 122 0.82 3.71 -10.02
N LEU A 123 1.75 3.72 -9.04
CA LEU A 123 1.48 3.90 -7.61
C LEU A 123 0.62 2.80 -6.97
N GLN A 124 0.34 1.70 -7.68
CA GLN A 124 -0.61 0.66 -7.24
C GLN A 124 0.03 -0.73 -7.08
N ASP A 125 1.37 -0.81 -7.07
CA ASP A 125 2.09 -2.05 -6.75
C ASP A 125 1.67 -2.62 -5.38
N VAL A 126 1.40 -1.74 -4.41
CA VAL A 126 0.72 -2.07 -3.14
C VAL A 126 -0.35 -1.01 -2.87
N VAL A 127 -1.55 -1.49 -2.57
CA VAL A 127 -2.70 -0.69 -2.16
C VAL A 127 -3.13 -1.11 -0.76
N GLY A 128 -3.20 -0.14 0.15
CA GLY A 128 -3.72 -0.28 1.49
C GLY A 128 -4.86 0.71 1.77
N ILE A 129 -5.64 0.41 2.79
CA ILE A 129 -6.65 1.32 3.34
C ILE A 129 -6.30 1.55 4.81
N VAL A 130 -6.20 2.82 5.19
CA VAL A 130 -5.97 3.25 6.57
C VAL A 130 -7.28 3.76 7.13
N ASN A 131 -7.82 3.15 8.17
CA ASN A 131 -8.99 3.65 8.88
C ASN A 131 -8.56 4.31 10.20
N ASN A 132 -8.72 5.62 10.27
CA ASN A 132 -8.35 6.45 11.41
C ASN A 132 -9.39 6.43 12.56
N ASN A 133 -10.51 5.72 12.38
CA ASN A 133 -11.54 5.52 13.40
C ASN A 133 -12.02 4.05 13.41
N PRO A 134 -11.15 3.10 13.76
CA PRO A 134 -11.46 1.67 13.68
C PRO A 134 -12.50 1.24 14.71
N ASN A 135 -13.37 0.32 14.32
CA ASN A 135 -14.29 -0.31 15.26
C ASN A 135 -13.56 -1.39 16.08
N LEU A 136 -13.10 -1.01 17.28
CA LEU A 136 -12.32 -1.88 18.16
C LEU A 136 -13.06 -3.16 18.58
N ALA A 137 -14.40 -3.19 18.53
CA ALA A 137 -15.17 -4.39 18.84
C ALA A 137 -14.93 -5.53 17.84
N LEU A 138 -14.43 -5.24 16.64
CA LEU A 138 -14.07 -6.24 15.62
C LEU A 138 -12.70 -6.90 15.89
N PHE A 139 -11.94 -6.38 16.86
CA PHE A 139 -10.60 -6.84 17.21
C PHE A 139 -10.50 -7.36 18.66
N ALA A 140 -11.63 -7.39 19.37
CA ALA A 140 -11.71 -7.96 20.71
C ALA A 140 -11.93 -9.47 20.61
N ASP A 141 -10.85 -10.25 20.78
CA ASP A 141 -10.91 -11.69 21.07
C ASP A 141 -11.42 -11.97 22.49
#